data_AF-A0A6P4ZG01-F1
#
_entry.id   AF-A0A6P4ZG01-F1
#
_cell.length_a   1.000
_cell.length_b   1.000
_cell.length_c   1.000
_cell.angle_alpha   90.00
_cell.angle_beta   90.00
_cell.angle_gamma   90.00
#
_symmetry.space_group_name_H-M   'P 1'
#
loop_
_entity.id
_entity.type
_entity.pdbx_description
1 polymer ?
#
loop_
_entity_poly.entity_id
_entity_poly.type
_entity_poly.pdbx_seq_one_letter_code
_entity_poly.pdbx_strand_id
1 'polypeptide(L)'
;MPKQKFVFIKTHKTGSTTSVLPFQRYAIYHNLTGLVAKAGGYVSWPFPPAETDYIHTPDEHYDVLFNHMVYNKTWLRSKFPANTIYISLIREPLSHLKSCMRFYSLPRLLNITSSANPVKTFLEDPWKYRNLSEVLFPYCNVTWDGTRNHMAFDLGYPTEGAEDLEAAERYIEELENDFTLVMLTEHLDESFVLLRRLMCWEIQDVLYDCIKPKNNRSYSYKSYIPTPEELANLRKWKAVDYRLYETFNKSFWQKIAAQGPDFFRELDYFRQIKMNVSLYCHGDQGRSAVSTLTVKASTWSPQFIVDHTYCRRMLAEVQDGI
;
A
#
# COMPACT_ATOMS: atom_id res chain seq x y z
N MET A 1 -24.78 4.39 4.28
CA MET A 1 -24.09 5.02 5.43
C MET A 1 -22.60 4.78 5.31
N PRO A 2 -21.73 5.71 5.72
CA PRO A 2 -20.28 5.54 5.67
C PRO A 2 -19.81 4.33 6.46
N LYS A 3 -18.93 3.52 5.86
CA LYS A 3 -18.26 2.41 6.54
C LYS A 3 -17.04 2.94 7.29
N GLN A 4 -16.97 2.72 8.60
CA GLN A 4 -15.92 3.32 9.42
C GLN A 4 -14.82 2.35 9.85
N LYS A 5 -15.16 1.06 10.02
CA LYS A 5 -14.23 0.06 10.54
C LYS A 5 -13.47 -0.61 9.40
N PHE A 6 -12.14 -0.47 9.39
CA PHE A 6 -11.32 -0.99 8.30
C PHE A 6 -9.92 -1.38 8.75
N VAL A 7 -9.34 -2.35 8.05
CA VAL A 7 -7.96 -2.76 8.21
C VAL A 7 -7.25 -2.51 6.88
N PHE A 8 -6.25 -1.63 6.89
CA PHE A 8 -5.37 -1.38 5.76
C PHE A 8 -4.05 -2.14 5.93
N ILE A 9 -3.92 -3.27 5.22
CA ILE A 9 -2.69 -4.05 5.20
C ILE A 9 -1.69 -3.39 4.26
N LYS A 10 -0.67 -2.77 4.85
CA LYS A 10 0.43 -2.13 4.12
C LYS A 10 1.39 -3.19 3.58
N THR A 11 1.47 -3.33 2.27
CA THR A 11 2.59 -4.01 1.64
C THR A 11 3.79 -3.06 1.48
N HIS A 12 4.99 -3.60 1.50
CA HIS A 12 6.23 -2.87 1.38
C HIS A 12 6.48 -2.46 -0.07
N LYS A 13 6.98 -1.24 -0.25
CA LYS A 13 7.46 -0.68 -1.53
C LYS A 13 6.39 -0.50 -2.61
N THR A 14 5.13 -0.44 -2.19
CA THR A 14 3.94 -0.16 -3.01
C THR A 14 3.42 1.26 -2.83
N GLY A 15 4.20 2.16 -2.21
CA GLY A 15 3.73 3.52 -1.94
C GLY A 15 2.79 3.64 -0.74
N SER A 16 2.69 2.59 0.08
CA SER A 16 1.84 2.54 1.27
C SER A 16 2.05 3.70 2.27
N THR A 17 3.25 4.30 2.35
CA THR A 17 3.50 5.53 3.14
C THR A 17 2.68 6.73 2.65
N THR A 18 2.49 6.90 1.34
CA THR A 18 1.65 7.98 0.82
C THR A 18 0.18 7.63 1.03
N SER A 19 -0.16 6.35 0.79
CA SER A 19 -1.55 5.89 0.81
C SER A 19 -2.15 5.77 2.21
N VAL A 20 -1.33 5.63 3.26
CA VAL A 20 -1.79 5.52 4.64
C VAL A 20 -2.34 6.83 5.20
N LEU A 21 -1.92 7.98 4.66
CA LEU A 21 -2.27 9.30 5.18
C LEU A 21 -3.78 9.60 5.12
N PRO A 22 -4.49 9.35 4.00
CA PRO A 22 -5.95 9.40 3.98
C PRO A 22 -6.64 8.56 5.06
N PHE A 23 -6.20 7.32 5.27
CA PHE A 23 -6.77 6.44 6.31
C PHE A 23 -6.56 6.98 7.73
N GLN A 24 -5.35 7.45 8.04
CA GLN A 24 -5.04 8.07 9.33
C GLN A 24 -5.89 9.33 9.56
N ARG A 25 -6.00 10.18 8.54
CA ARG A 25 -6.79 11.41 8.63
C ARG A 25 -8.28 11.10 8.86
N TYR A 26 -8.83 10.10 8.17
CA TYR A 26 -10.19 9.63 8.39
C TYR A 26 -10.39 9.16 9.84
N ALA A 27 -9.50 8.30 10.34
CA ALA A 27 -9.58 7.80 11.71
C ALA A 27 -9.59 8.94 12.75
N ILE A 28 -8.76 9.96 12.56
CA ILE A 28 -8.70 11.13 13.45
C ILE A 28 -9.99 11.96 13.36
N TYR A 29 -10.53 12.22 12.16
CA TYR A 29 -11.74 13.02 12.02
C TYR A 29 -12.99 12.34 12.56
N HIS A 30 -13.00 11.01 12.60
CA HIS A 30 -14.12 10.21 13.07
C HIS A 30 -13.92 9.63 14.48
N ASN A 31 -12.86 10.04 15.19
CA ASN A 31 -12.53 9.56 16.55
C ASN A 31 -12.49 8.03 16.66
N LEU A 32 -11.91 7.35 15.66
CA LEU A 32 -11.84 5.89 15.61
C LEU A 32 -10.69 5.36 16.46
N THR A 33 -10.92 4.24 17.15
CA THR A 33 -9.91 3.58 17.96
C THR A 33 -8.97 2.76 17.08
N GLY A 34 -7.72 3.19 16.96
CA GLY A 34 -6.71 2.49 16.16
C GLY A 34 -5.95 1.44 16.96
N LEU A 35 -5.69 0.28 16.35
CA LEU A 35 -4.67 -0.64 16.84
C LEU A 35 -3.32 -0.11 16.41
N VAL A 36 -2.50 0.30 17.39
CA VAL A 36 -1.23 0.99 17.16
C VAL A 36 -0.08 0.19 17.74
N ALA A 37 0.99 0.05 16.97
CA ALA A 37 2.25 -0.56 17.40
C ALA A 37 2.84 0.14 18.64
N LYS A 38 3.43 -0.61 19.58
CA LYS A 38 4.16 -0.02 20.71
C LYS A 38 5.42 0.74 20.30
N ALA A 39 6.10 0.25 19.26
CA ALA A 39 7.33 0.84 18.76
C ALA A 39 7.51 0.62 17.25
N GLY A 40 8.22 1.53 16.59
CA GLY A 40 8.71 1.36 15.21
C GLY A 40 7.65 1.34 14.09
N GLY A 41 6.36 1.45 14.42
CA GLY A 41 5.29 1.46 13.41
C GLY A 41 4.92 0.08 12.84
N TYR A 42 5.50 -1.00 13.38
CA TYR A 42 5.17 -2.39 13.06
C TYR A 42 4.37 -2.99 14.20
N VAL A 43 3.15 -3.44 13.88
CA VAL A 43 2.44 -4.32 14.81
C VAL A 43 3.08 -5.70 14.73
N SER A 44 3.44 -6.20 13.54
CA SER A 44 4.11 -7.49 13.43
C SER A 44 4.72 -7.75 12.05
N TRP A 45 6.03 -7.68 11.92
CA TRP A 45 6.71 -8.08 10.69
C TRP A 45 8.13 -8.52 11.04
N PRO A 46 8.66 -9.61 10.47
CA PRO A 46 8.12 -10.48 9.40
C PRO A 46 7.21 -11.63 9.88
N PHE A 47 6.78 -11.63 11.14
CA PHE A 47 6.06 -12.74 11.77
C PHE A 47 4.64 -12.33 12.21
N PRO A 48 3.78 -13.29 12.58
CA PRO A 48 2.45 -12.99 13.10
C PRO A 48 2.48 -12.14 14.37
N PRO A 49 1.45 -11.33 14.64
CA PRO A 49 1.40 -10.46 15.81
C PRO A 49 1.33 -11.21 17.13
N ALA A 50 2.13 -10.76 18.10
CA ALA A 50 2.00 -11.14 19.49
C ALA A 50 1.28 -10.04 20.28
N GLU A 51 0.63 -10.43 21.38
CA GLU A 51 -0.06 -9.50 22.28
C GLU A 51 0.90 -8.41 22.82
N THR A 52 2.21 -8.68 22.89
CA THR A 52 3.19 -7.71 23.35
C THR A 52 3.45 -6.54 22.39
N ASP A 53 2.99 -6.61 21.13
CA ASP A 53 3.52 -5.75 20.07
C ASP A 53 2.73 -4.44 19.86
N TYR A 54 1.54 -4.33 20.44
CA TYR A 54 0.63 -3.19 20.24
C TYR A 54 0.04 -2.66 21.54
N ILE A 55 -0.48 -1.44 21.49
CA ILE A 55 -1.08 -0.76 22.64
C ILE A 55 -2.47 -1.33 22.89
N HIS A 56 -2.64 -1.97 24.05
CA HIS A 56 -3.92 -2.54 24.50
C HIS A 56 -4.94 -1.46 24.85
N THR A 57 -6.20 -1.69 24.49
CA THR A 57 -7.35 -0.97 25.06
C THR A 57 -7.95 -1.82 26.18
N PRO A 58 -8.70 -1.23 27.14
CA PRO A 58 -9.31 -2.00 28.22
C PRO A 58 -10.21 -3.16 27.75
N ASP A 59 -10.81 -3.02 26.56
CA ASP A 59 -11.75 -3.96 25.97
C ASP A 59 -11.20 -4.76 24.78
N GLU A 60 -9.94 -4.54 24.37
CA GLU A 60 -9.31 -5.19 23.20
C GLU A 60 -10.10 -5.07 21.89
N HIS A 61 -10.86 -3.98 21.72
CA HIS A 61 -11.61 -3.71 20.51
C HIS A 61 -11.05 -2.50 19.75
N TYR A 62 -10.88 -2.69 18.43
CA TYR A 62 -10.31 -1.69 17.55
C TYR A 62 -11.20 -1.45 16.33
N ASP A 63 -11.25 -0.21 15.86
CA ASP A 63 -11.98 0.19 14.65
C ASP A 63 -11.08 0.18 13.42
N VAL A 64 -9.80 0.55 13.58
CA VAL A 64 -8.88 0.70 12.45
C VAL A 64 -7.49 0.11 12.68
N LEU A 65 -6.86 -0.39 11.62
CA LEU A 65 -5.44 -0.75 11.57
C LEU A 65 -4.81 -0.17 10.32
N PHE A 66 -3.63 0.41 10.47
CA PHE A 66 -2.80 0.84 9.33
C PHE A 66 -1.30 0.80 9.61
N ASN A 67 -0.87 0.10 10.67
CA ASN A 67 0.55 -0.19 10.93
C ASN A 67 1.03 -1.38 10.09
N HIS A 68 2.35 -1.52 9.92
CA HIS A 68 2.89 -2.65 9.17
C HIS A 68 2.61 -3.96 9.93
N MET A 69 2.04 -4.93 9.22
CA MET A 69 1.94 -6.30 9.69
C MET A 69 1.99 -7.29 8.52
N VAL A 70 2.34 -8.55 8.79
CA VAL A 70 1.99 -9.67 7.92
C VAL A 70 0.51 -10.00 8.10
N TYR A 71 -0.26 -10.02 7.02
CA TYR A 71 -1.70 -10.31 7.09
C TYR A 71 -1.98 -11.65 7.77
N ASN A 72 -2.85 -11.63 8.77
CA ASN A 72 -3.34 -12.82 9.45
C ASN A 72 -4.83 -12.64 9.75
N LYS A 73 -5.67 -13.22 8.90
CA LYS A 73 -7.13 -13.13 9.00
C LYS A 73 -7.66 -13.60 10.35
N THR A 74 -7.20 -14.75 10.82
CA THR A 74 -7.68 -15.37 12.06
C THR A 74 -7.42 -14.45 13.25
N TRP A 75 -6.20 -13.90 13.34
CA TRP A 75 -5.85 -12.96 14.40
C TRP A 75 -6.64 -11.66 14.27
N LEU A 76 -6.74 -11.08 13.07
CA LEU A 76 -7.50 -9.84 12.84
C LEU A 76 -8.97 -9.99 13.23
N ARG A 77 -9.61 -11.12 12.93
CA ARG A 77 -11.01 -11.38 13.33
C ARG A 77 -11.20 -11.52 14.84
N SER A 78 -10.14 -11.77 15.61
CA SER A 78 -10.21 -11.79 17.07
C SER A 78 -10.14 -10.40 17.70
N LYS A 79 -9.62 -9.40 16.96
CA LYS A 79 -9.41 -8.02 17.45
C LYS A 79 -10.37 -6.99 16.82
N PHE A 80 -10.92 -7.31 15.65
CA PHE A 80 -11.78 -6.41 14.88
C PHE A 80 -13.19 -6.99 14.70
N PRO A 81 -14.23 -6.14 14.69
CA PRO A 81 -15.61 -6.58 14.47
C PRO A 81 -15.82 -7.31 13.13
N ALA A 82 -16.82 -8.19 13.07
CA ALA A 82 -17.09 -9.01 11.89
C ALA A 82 -17.40 -8.20 10.61
N ASN A 83 -17.86 -6.95 10.72
CA ASN A 83 -18.15 -6.06 9.60
C ASN A 83 -16.96 -5.18 9.16
N THR A 84 -15.75 -5.50 9.62
CA THR A 84 -14.53 -4.77 9.27
C THR A 84 -14.18 -4.94 7.80
N ILE A 85 -13.83 -3.84 7.14
CA ILE A 85 -13.46 -3.82 5.73
C ILE A 85 -11.95 -3.99 5.57
N TYR A 86 -11.51 -5.02 4.85
CA TYR A 86 -10.09 -5.23 4.55
C TYR A 86 -9.68 -4.58 3.24
N ILE A 87 -8.60 -3.82 3.30
CA ILE A 87 -8.04 -3.05 2.19
C ILE A 87 -6.54 -3.32 2.13
N SER A 88 -5.99 -3.42 0.93
CA SER A 88 -4.53 -3.44 0.74
C SER A 88 -4.15 -2.61 -0.49
N LEU A 89 -2.87 -2.58 -0.79
CA LEU A 89 -2.27 -1.88 -1.92
C LEU A 89 -1.16 -2.76 -2.48
N ILE A 90 -1.13 -2.96 -3.79
CA ILE A 90 -0.04 -3.67 -4.48
C ILE A 90 0.52 -2.80 -5.60
N ARG A 91 1.57 -3.29 -6.26
CA ARG A 91 2.28 -2.57 -7.33
C ARG A 91 2.65 -3.52 -8.45
N GLU A 92 2.71 -3.00 -9.67
CA GLU A 92 3.25 -3.75 -10.80
C GLU A 92 4.62 -4.42 -10.44
N PRO A 93 4.77 -5.75 -10.61
CA PRO A 93 5.89 -6.52 -10.04
C PRO A 93 7.31 -6.07 -10.44
N LEU A 94 7.54 -5.62 -11.68
CA LEU A 94 8.84 -5.10 -12.11
C LEU A 94 9.15 -3.76 -11.40
N SER A 95 8.17 -2.87 -11.37
CA SER A 95 8.26 -1.58 -10.68
C SER A 95 8.45 -1.77 -9.17
N HIS A 96 7.82 -2.79 -8.59
CA HIS A 96 8.01 -3.22 -7.21
C HIS A 96 9.44 -3.72 -6.96
N LEU A 97 9.94 -4.64 -7.80
CA LEU A 97 11.31 -5.17 -7.70
C LEU A 97 12.35 -4.05 -7.72
N LYS A 98 12.26 -3.11 -8.66
CA LYS A 98 13.15 -1.94 -8.75
C LYS A 98 13.15 -1.13 -7.45
N SER A 99 11.97 -0.94 -6.86
CA SER A 99 11.82 -0.22 -5.62
C SER A 99 12.41 -0.98 -4.42
N CYS A 100 12.25 -2.30 -4.37
CA CYS A 100 12.86 -3.17 -3.36
C CYS A 100 14.39 -3.15 -3.48
N MET A 101 14.93 -3.31 -4.70
CA MET A 101 16.38 -3.26 -4.97
C MET A 101 17.01 -1.97 -4.46
N ARG A 102 16.38 -0.82 -4.72
CA ARG A 102 16.89 0.45 -4.23
C ARG A 102 16.82 0.56 -2.72
N PHE A 103 15.70 0.16 -2.13
CA PHE A 103 15.41 0.44 -0.73
C PHE A 103 16.19 -0.46 0.22
N TYR A 104 16.19 -1.76 -0.03
CA TYR A 104 16.90 -2.74 0.80
C TYR A 104 18.37 -2.92 0.38
N SER A 105 18.86 -2.08 -0.55
CA SER A 105 20.21 -2.20 -1.10
C SER A 105 20.51 -3.60 -1.64
N LEU A 106 19.52 -4.28 -2.24
CA LEU A 106 19.66 -5.65 -2.72
C LEU A 106 20.84 -5.85 -3.68
N PRO A 107 21.21 -4.90 -4.57
CA PRO A 107 22.41 -5.08 -5.40
C PRO A 107 23.68 -5.34 -4.58
N ARG A 108 23.81 -4.76 -3.39
CA ARG A 108 24.92 -5.04 -2.48
C ARG A 108 24.82 -6.44 -1.88
N LEU A 109 23.62 -6.84 -1.45
CA LEU A 109 23.35 -8.17 -0.90
C LEU A 109 23.62 -9.28 -1.93
N LEU A 110 23.22 -9.04 -3.18
CA LEU A 110 23.34 -9.97 -4.30
C LEU A 110 24.74 -9.97 -4.95
N ASN A 111 25.70 -9.21 -4.41
CA ASN A 111 27.04 -9.02 -4.99
C ASN A 111 27.03 -8.50 -6.44
N ILE A 112 26.03 -7.69 -6.81
CA ILE A 112 25.92 -6.98 -8.09
C ILE A 112 26.46 -5.55 -7.92
N THR A 113 27.76 -5.42 -7.67
CA THR A 113 28.39 -4.14 -7.29
C THR A 113 29.02 -3.39 -8.46
N SER A 114 29.41 -4.09 -9.54
CA SER A 114 30.10 -3.51 -10.71
C SER A 114 29.18 -3.22 -11.90
N SER A 115 27.88 -3.52 -11.80
CA SER A 115 26.94 -3.34 -12.91
C SER A 115 26.43 -1.90 -12.99
N ALA A 116 26.45 -1.32 -14.19
CA ALA A 116 25.80 -0.04 -14.48
C ALA A 116 24.28 -0.09 -14.23
N ASN A 117 23.67 -1.28 -14.38
CA ASN A 117 22.27 -1.51 -14.09
C ASN A 117 22.08 -2.86 -13.38
N PRO A 118 21.97 -2.86 -12.04
CA PRO A 118 21.84 -4.10 -11.29
C PRO A 118 20.52 -4.83 -11.54
N VAL A 119 19.46 -4.13 -11.98
CA VAL A 119 18.20 -4.78 -12.37
C VAL A 119 18.45 -5.63 -13.60
N LYS A 120 19.10 -5.08 -14.64
CA LYS A 120 19.46 -5.83 -15.84
C LYS A 120 20.23 -7.10 -15.50
N THR A 121 21.32 -6.97 -14.76
CA THR A 121 22.18 -8.11 -14.39
C THR A 121 21.44 -9.17 -13.59
N PHE A 122 20.52 -8.76 -12.70
CA PHE A 122 19.67 -9.72 -11.99
C PHE A 122 18.70 -10.45 -12.93
N LEU A 123 18.11 -9.76 -13.91
CA LEU A 123 17.12 -10.32 -14.82
C LEU A 123 17.69 -11.26 -15.89
N GLU A 124 19.00 -11.20 -16.16
CA GLU A 124 19.69 -12.14 -17.04
C GLU A 124 19.59 -13.58 -16.51
N ASP A 125 19.76 -13.78 -15.20
CA ASP A 125 19.57 -15.07 -14.52
C ASP A 125 19.25 -14.87 -13.02
N PRO A 126 17.97 -14.68 -12.65
CA PRO A 126 17.57 -14.47 -11.26
C PRO A 126 17.93 -15.63 -10.32
N TRP A 127 17.91 -16.87 -10.82
CA TRP A 127 18.12 -18.07 -9.99
C TRP A 127 19.54 -18.17 -9.42
N LYS A 128 20.53 -17.61 -10.12
CA LYS A 128 21.91 -17.48 -9.63
C LYS A 128 22.00 -16.77 -8.27
N TYR A 129 21.03 -15.91 -7.97
CA TYR A 129 21.04 -15.05 -6.79
C TYR A 129 20.20 -15.57 -5.63
N ARG A 130 19.48 -16.70 -5.79
CA ARG A 130 18.53 -17.23 -4.79
C ARG A 130 19.09 -17.30 -3.37
N ASN A 131 20.24 -17.96 -3.20
CA ASN A 131 20.84 -18.16 -1.89
C ASN A 131 21.35 -16.84 -1.26
N LEU A 132 21.52 -15.79 -2.07
CA LEU A 132 21.93 -14.46 -1.61
C LEU A 132 20.72 -13.55 -1.33
N SER A 133 19.58 -13.77 -2.00
CA SER A 133 18.38 -12.96 -1.83
C SER A 133 17.55 -13.37 -0.62
N GLU A 134 17.58 -14.65 -0.25
CA GLU A 134 16.88 -15.18 0.92
C GLU A 134 17.57 -14.75 2.23
N VAL A 135 16.79 -14.14 3.13
CA VAL A 135 17.23 -13.71 4.46
C VAL A 135 16.41 -14.46 5.50
N LEU A 136 17.08 -15.33 6.27
CA LEU A 136 16.48 -15.99 7.43
C LEU A 136 16.50 -15.04 8.63
N PHE A 137 15.36 -14.90 9.30
CA PHE A 137 15.22 -14.27 10.60
C PHE A 137 15.26 -15.33 11.71
N PRO A 138 16.41 -15.58 12.36
CA PRO A 138 16.58 -16.76 13.21
C PRO A 138 15.71 -16.73 14.48
N TYR A 139 15.38 -15.53 14.96
CA TYR A 139 14.58 -15.35 16.18
C TYR A 139 13.11 -15.76 16.03
N CYS A 140 12.60 -15.84 14.79
CA CYS A 140 11.23 -16.25 14.49
C CYS A 140 11.15 -17.38 13.45
N ASN A 141 12.28 -17.86 12.94
CA ASN A 141 12.38 -18.91 11.92
C ASN A 141 11.53 -18.62 10.68
N VAL A 142 11.62 -17.38 10.17
CA VAL A 142 10.92 -16.92 8.96
C VAL A 142 11.96 -16.54 7.91
N THR A 143 11.77 -17.02 6.68
CA THR A 143 12.55 -16.57 5.53
C THR A 143 11.84 -15.45 4.80
N TRP A 144 12.59 -14.46 4.34
CA TRP A 144 12.09 -13.40 3.49
C TRP A 144 12.99 -13.23 2.27
N ASP A 145 12.39 -12.93 1.12
CA ASP A 145 13.13 -12.60 -0.10
C ASP A 145 12.51 -11.36 -0.78
N GLY A 146 13.22 -10.23 -0.69
CA GLY A 146 12.81 -8.96 -1.28
C GLY A 146 12.80 -8.93 -2.81
N THR A 147 13.32 -9.95 -3.47
CA THR A 147 13.30 -10.12 -4.94
C THR A 147 12.16 -11.02 -5.43
N ARG A 148 11.55 -11.83 -4.55
CA ARG A 148 10.69 -12.97 -4.94
C ARG A 148 9.19 -12.73 -4.77
N ASN A 149 8.54 -13.18 -3.70
CA ASN A 149 7.09 -13.06 -3.47
C ASN A 149 6.75 -12.02 -2.39
N HIS A 150 7.50 -10.91 -2.35
CA HIS A 150 7.46 -9.97 -1.24
C HIS A 150 6.07 -9.32 -1.02
N MET A 151 5.31 -9.02 -2.08
CA MET A 151 3.93 -8.49 -1.87
C MET A 151 3.01 -9.56 -1.30
N ALA A 152 3.09 -10.80 -1.81
CA ALA A 152 2.33 -11.92 -1.29
C ALA A 152 2.74 -12.27 0.16
N PHE A 153 4.02 -12.11 0.50
CA PHE A 153 4.56 -12.28 1.85
C PHE A 153 3.92 -11.33 2.85
N ASP A 154 3.84 -10.03 2.52
CA ASP A 154 3.13 -9.06 3.38
C ASP A 154 1.64 -9.40 3.53
N LEU A 155 1.06 -10.04 2.50
CA LEU A 155 -0.31 -10.55 2.50
C LEU A 155 -0.46 -11.95 3.10
N GLY A 156 0.58 -12.49 3.76
CA GLY A 156 0.50 -13.72 4.55
C GLY A 156 0.91 -15.01 3.83
N TYR A 157 1.34 -14.95 2.56
CA TYR A 157 1.83 -16.12 1.82
C TYR A 157 3.35 -16.34 2.04
N PRO A 158 3.79 -17.49 2.55
CA PRO A 158 5.19 -17.69 2.97
C PRO A 158 6.19 -17.67 1.80
N THR A 159 7.43 -17.28 2.05
CA THR A 159 8.50 -17.27 1.04
C THR A 159 8.87 -18.68 0.57
N GLU A 160 8.80 -19.67 1.46
CA GLU A 160 9.05 -21.08 1.17
C GLU A 160 8.04 -21.64 0.14
N GLY A 161 6.84 -21.06 0.08
CA GLY A 161 5.79 -21.43 -0.88
C GLY A 161 5.94 -20.79 -2.26
N ALA A 162 6.98 -20.00 -2.51
CA ALA A 162 7.10 -19.19 -3.73
C ALA A 162 7.25 -20.00 -5.05
N GLU A 163 7.49 -21.31 -4.96
CA GLU A 163 7.51 -22.24 -6.11
C GLU A 163 6.20 -23.01 -6.29
N ASP A 164 5.35 -23.04 -5.26
CA ASP A 164 4.06 -23.74 -5.29
C ASP A 164 2.99 -22.79 -5.82
N LEU A 165 2.86 -22.74 -7.15
CA LEU A 165 1.87 -21.88 -7.79
C LEU A 165 0.43 -22.33 -7.52
N GLU A 166 0.20 -23.62 -7.30
CA GLU A 166 -1.16 -24.13 -7.05
C GLU A 166 -1.65 -23.69 -5.66
N ALA A 167 -0.78 -23.80 -4.64
CA ALA A 167 -1.08 -23.26 -3.32
C ALA A 167 -1.20 -21.75 -3.32
N ALA A 168 -0.34 -21.05 -4.07
CA ALA A 168 -0.44 -19.60 -4.21
C ALA A 168 -1.76 -19.16 -4.86
N GLU A 169 -2.21 -19.85 -5.91
CA GLU A 169 -3.48 -19.55 -6.58
C GLU A 169 -4.68 -19.72 -5.64
N ARG A 170 -4.75 -20.83 -4.90
CA ARG A 170 -5.78 -21.02 -3.86
C ARG A 170 -5.76 -19.92 -2.82
N TYR A 171 -4.59 -19.54 -2.33
CA TYR A 171 -4.46 -18.49 -1.33
C TYR A 171 -4.87 -17.12 -1.88
N ILE A 172 -4.54 -16.81 -3.14
CA ILE A 172 -4.95 -15.57 -3.80
C ILE A 172 -6.47 -15.51 -3.97
N GLU A 173 -7.14 -16.63 -4.23
CA GLU A 173 -8.61 -16.70 -4.25
C GLU A 173 -9.22 -16.42 -2.86
N GLU A 174 -8.59 -16.91 -1.79
CA GLU A 174 -8.99 -16.55 -0.41
C GLU A 174 -8.84 -15.05 -0.17
N LEU A 175 -7.73 -14.44 -0.59
CA LEU A 175 -7.52 -12.99 -0.49
C LEU A 175 -8.58 -12.20 -1.29
N GLU A 176 -9.00 -12.67 -2.46
CA GLU A 176 -10.03 -12.01 -3.25
C GLU A 176 -11.39 -11.99 -2.55
N ASN A 177 -11.69 -13.03 -1.76
CA ASN A 177 -12.90 -13.08 -0.91
C ASN A 177 -12.78 -12.19 0.33
N ASP A 178 -11.58 -12.00 0.85
CA ASP A 178 -11.35 -11.30 2.11
C ASP A 178 -11.23 -9.79 1.95
N PHE A 179 -10.55 -9.36 0.90
CA PHE A 179 -10.29 -7.95 0.65
C PHE A 179 -11.41 -7.32 -0.16
N THR A 180 -12.05 -6.31 0.41
CA THR A 180 -13.04 -5.51 -0.32
C THR A 180 -12.38 -4.77 -1.49
N LEU A 181 -11.16 -4.30 -1.29
CA LEU A 181 -10.37 -3.62 -2.31
C LEU A 181 -8.87 -3.87 -2.09
N VAL A 182 -8.19 -4.38 -3.11
CA VAL A 182 -6.74 -4.27 -3.23
C VAL A 182 -6.46 -3.17 -4.25
N MET A 183 -5.90 -2.07 -3.76
CA MET A 183 -5.54 -0.89 -4.54
C MET A 183 -4.31 -1.16 -5.42
N LEU A 184 -4.14 -0.37 -6.48
CA LEU A 184 -2.99 -0.47 -7.39
C LEU A 184 -2.18 0.82 -7.37
N THR A 185 -0.87 0.71 -7.19
CA THR A 185 0.04 1.87 -7.07
C THR A 185 0.03 2.74 -8.33
N GLU A 186 0.02 2.12 -9.50
CA GLU A 186 0.00 2.79 -10.80
C GLU A 186 -1.38 3.35 -11.20
N HIS A 187 -2.43 2.98 -10.45
CA HIS A 187 -3.79 3.50 -10.59
C HIS A 187 -4.29 4.07 -9.25
N LEU A 188 -3.43 4.83 -8.56
CA LEU A 188 -3.70 5.28 -7.19
C LEU A 188 -4.88 6.25 -7.11
N ASP A 189 -5.06 7.11 -8.12
CA ASP A 189 -6.21 8.01 -8.18
C ASP A 189 -7.52 7.23 -8.32
N GLU A 190 -7.55 6.30 -9.28
CA GLU A 190 -8.67 5.39 -9.50
C GLU A 190 -8.95 4.58 -8.22
N SER A 191 -7.90 4.13 -7.53
CA SER A 191 -8.00 3.37 -6.30
C SER A 191 -8.67 4.16 -5.17
N PHE A 192 -8.32 5.44 -5.00
CA PHE A 192 -8.93 6.29 -3.97
C PHE A 192 -10.38 6.67 -4.31
N VAL A 193 -10.70 6.90 -5.59
CA VAL A 193 -12.08 7.14 -6.03
C VAL A 193 -12.94 5.90 -5.82
N LEU A 194 -12.44 4.71 -6.17
CA LEU A 194 -13.13 3.46 -5.93
C LEU A 194 -13.31 3.19 -4.43
N LEU A 195 -12.26 3.38 -3.63
CA LEU A 195 -12.34 3.28 -2.17
C LEU A 195 -13.43 4.19 -1.61
N ARG A 196 -13.46 5.46 -2.04
CA ARG A 196 -14.46 6.43 -1.61
C ARG A 196 -15.88 5.92 -1.84
N ARG A 197 -16.17 5.41 -3.05
CA ARG A 197 -17.49 4.85 -3.39
C ARG A 197 -17.82 3.62 -2.53
N LEU A 198 -16.89 2.67 -2.39
CA LEU A 198 -17.08 1.42 -1.65
C LEU A 198 -17.27 1.63 -0.13
N MET A 199 -16.67 2.68 0.41
CA MET A 199 -16.75 3.05 1.82
C MET A 199 -17.82 4.10 2.11
N CYS A 200 -18.43 4.68 1.08
CA CYS A 200 -19.31 5.83 1.17
C CYS A 200 -18.66 7.00 1.94
N TRP A 201 -17.39 7.29 1.63
CA TRP A 201 -16.63 8.41 2.20
C TRP A 201 -16.81 9.68 1.38
N GLU A 202 -16.42 10.81 1.95
CA GLU A 202 -16.40 12.09 1.25
C GLU A 202 -15.10 12.25 0.47
N ILE A 203 -15.09 13.15 -0.53
CA ILE A 203 -13.88 13.33 -1.35
C ILE A 203 -12.71 13.82 -0.50
N GLN A 204 -12.98 14.69 0.48
CA GLN A 204 -12.00 15.24 1.40
C GLN A 204 -11.30 14.17 2.26
N ASP A 205 -11.93 13.01 2.44
CA ASP A 205 -11.41 11.91 3.23
C ASP A 205 -10.29 11.18 2.49
N VAL A 206 -10.37 11.13 1.16
CA VAL A 206 -9.47 10.34 0.31
C VAL A 206 -8.40 11.17 -0.43
N LEU A 207 -8.38 12.51 -0.28
CA LEU A 207 -7.34 13.35 -0.90
C LEU A 207 -5.96 13.08 -0.31
N TYR A 208 -4.93 13.06 -1.15
CA TYR A 208 -3.55 12.85 -0.73
C TYR A 208 -2.62 13.84 -1.46
N ASP A 209 -1.45 14.11 -0.87
CA ASP A 209 -0.48 15.05 -1.44
C ASP A 209 0.13 14.50 -2.74
N CYS A 210 -0.06 15.24 -3.84
CA CYS A 210 0.52 14.92 -5.13
C CYS A 210 1.70 15.82 -5.53
N ILE A 211 2.05 16.84 -4.74
CA ILE A 211 3.17 17.75 -5.04
C ILE A 211 4.48 17.19 -4.50
N LYS A 212 4.49 16.66 -3.27
CA LYS A 212 5.66 15.99 -2.68
C LYS A 212 5.31 14.57 -2.22
N PRO A 213 5.07 13.63 -3.17
CA PRO A 213 4.74 12.25 -2.83
C PRO A 213 5.82 11.64 -1.94
N LYS A 214 5.41 11.03 -0.83
CA LYS A 214 6.32 10.51 0.19
C LYS A 214 7.11 9.33 -0.38
N ASN A 215 8.40 9.26 -0.03
CA ASN A 215 9.31 8.19 -0.42
C ASN A 215 9.45 7.95 -1.94
N ASN A 216 9.10 8.93 -2.79
CA ASN A 216 9.30 8.86 -4.24
C ASN A 216 10.75 9.23 -4.62
N ARG A 217 11.68 8.29 -4.43
CA ARG A 217 13.10 8.50 -4.74
C ARG A 217 13.40 8.29 -6.23
N SER A 218 14.35 9.07 -6.76
CA SER A 218 14.97 8.83 -8.07
C SER A 218 16.21 7.94 -7.92
N TYR A 219 16.45 7.06 -8.88
CA TYR A 219 17.61 6.17 -8.95
C TYR A 219 17.85 5.72 -10.40
N SER A 220 19.10 5.40 -10.74
CA SER A 220 19.58 5.25 -12.12
C SER A 220 18.81 4.24 -12.98
N TYR A 221 18.31 3.16 -12.38
CA TYR A 221 17.61 2.08 -13.07
C TYR A 221 16.08 2.14 -12.94
N LYS A 222 15.51 3.24 -12.40
CA LYS A 222 14.05 3.36 -12.22
C LYS A 222 13.30 3.28 -13.55
N SER A 223 13.79 3.97 -14.57
CA SER A 223 13.24 4.02 -15.92
C SER A 223 13.73 2.90 -16.85
N TYR A 224 14.52 1.94 -16.36
CA TYR A 224 15.02 0.85 -17.18
C TYR A 224 13.86 0.02 -17.77
N ILE A 225 13.90 -0.27 -19.06
CA ILE A 225 12.92 -1.11 -19.76
C ILE A 225 13.63 -2.43 -20.08
N PRO A 226 13.22 -3.55 -19.45
CA PRO A 226 13.84 -4.84 -19.72
C PRO A 226 13.49 -5.40 -21.09
N THR A 227 14.33 -6.32 -21.59
CA THR A 227 14.05 -7.08 -22.82
C THR A 227 12.92 -8.10 -22.59
N PRO A 228 12.29 -8.64 -23.66
CA PRO A 228 11.29 -9.70 -23.51
C PRO A 228 11.79 -10.92 -22.75
N GLU A 229 13.06 -11.29 -22.92
CA GLU A 229 13.70 -12.40 -22.21
C GLU A 229 13.88 -12.10 -20.72
N GLU A 230 14.39 -10.90 -20.38
CA GLU A 230 14.50 -10.44 -18.99
C GLU A 230 13.14 -10.39 -18.28
N LEU A 231 12.09 -9.97 -18.99
CA LEU A 231 10.72 -10.00 -18.46
C LEU A 231 10.19 -11.43 -18.28
N ALA A 232 10.52 -12.37 -19.17
CA ALA A 232 10.13 -13.77 -19.03
C ALA A 232 10.82 -14.42 -17.83
N ASN A 233 12.10 -14.12 -17.60
CA ASN A 233 12.83 -14.57 -16.41
C ASN A 233 12.22 -13.98 -15.14
N LEU A 234 11.92 -12.68 -15.14
CA LEU A 234 11.27 -12.02 -14.02
C LEU A 234 9.91 -12.65 -13.68
N ARG A 235 9.09 -12.93 -14.69
CA ARG A 235 7.78 -13.56 -14.54
C ARG A 235 7.86 -14.95 -13.92
N LYS A 236 8.86 -15.74 -14.29
CA LYS A 236 9.10 -17.06 -13.68
C LYS A 236 9.62 -16.94 -12.25
N TRP A 237 10.56 -16.01 -11.99
CA TRP A 237 11.13 -15.80 -10.66
C TRP A 237 10.12 -15.27 -9.64
N LYS A 238 9.31 -14.27 -10.04
CA LYS A 238 8.27 -13.63 -9.22
C LYS A 238 6.86 -14.17 -9.52
N ALA A 239 6.73 -15.43 -9.90
CA ALA A 239 5.49 -15.97 -10.45
C ALA A 239 4.26 -15.77 -9.54
N VAL A 240 4.44 -15.92 -8.21
CA VAL A 240 3.38 -15.65 -7.22
C VAL A 240 2.95 -14.18 -7.22
N ASP A 241 3.89 -13.23 -7.14
CA ASP A 241 3.58 -11.79 -7.15
C ASP A 241 2.96 -11.35 -8.48
N TYR A 242 3.33 -11.96 -9.62
CA TYR A 242 2.66 -11.73 -10.90
C TYR A 242 1.24 -12.24 -10.90
N ARG A 243 1.00 -13.47 -10.41
CA ARG A 243 -0.35 -14.01 -10.32
C ARG A 243 -1.24 -13.17 -9.41
N LEU A 244 -0.71 -12.76 -8.26
CA LEU A 244 -1.37 -11.85 -7.33
C LEU A 244 -1.78 -10.54 -8.03
N TYR A 245 -0.81 -9.90 -8.70
CA TYR A 245 -1.05 -8.65 -9.40
C TYR A 245 -2.07 -8.78 -10.53
N GLU A 246 -1.99 -9.82 -11.35
CA GLU A 246 -2.92 -10.04 -12.47
C GLU A 246 -4.34 -10.29 -11.99
N THR A 247 -4.52 -11.10 -10.94
CA THR A 247 -5.83 -11.34 -10.32
C THR A 247 -6.45 -10.04 -9.81
N PHE A 248 -5.70 -9.28 -8.99
CA PHE A 248 -6.24 -8.04 -8.41
C PHE A 248 -6.34 -6.89 -9.42
N ASN A 249 -5.51 -6.84 -10.46
CA ASN A 249 -5.70 -5.89 -11.55
C ASN A 249 -7.00 -6.18 -12.31
N LYS A 250 -7.28 -7.46 -12.62
CA LYS A 250 -8.54 -7.85 -13.26
C LYS A 250 -9.75 -7.50 -12.38
N SER A 251 -9.75 -7.88 -11.11
CA SER A 251 -10.87 -7.62 -10.21
C SER A 251 -11.05 -6.12 -9.93
N PHE A 252 -9.95 -5.35 -9.85
CA PHE A 252 -9.97 -3.89 -9.75
C PHE A 252 -10.73 -3.22 -10.90
N TRP A 253 -10.38 -3.55 -12.15
CA TRP A 253 -11.05 -2.97 -13.31
C TRP A 253 -12.50 -3.44 -13.45
N GLN A 254 -12.81 -4.67 -13.04
CA GLN A 254 -14.20 -5.14 -12.94
C GLN A 254 -15.00 -4.31 -11.92
N LYS A 255 -14.43 -4.02 -10.74
CA LYS A 255 -15.08 -3.17 -9.73
C LYS A 255 -15.31 -1.75 -10.23
N ILE A 256 -14.35 -1.17 -10.98
CA ILE A 256 -14.51 0.15 -11.62
C ILE A 256 -15.61 0.12 -12.68
N ALA A 257 -15.62 -0.87 -13.57
CA ALA A 257 -16.65 -1.00 -14.59
C ALA A 257 -18.07 -1.09 -13.98
N ALA A 258 -18.19 -1.72 -12.82
CA ALA A 258 -19.45 -1.80 -12.06
C ALA A 258 -19.88 -0.47 -11.41
N GLN A 259 -19.01 0.54 -11.30
CA GLN A 259 -19.37 1.84 -10.72
C GLN A 259 -20.18 2.73 -11.68
N GLY A 260 -20.25 2.40 -12.96
CA GLY A 260 -20.93 3.20 -13.98
C GLY A 260 -20.02 4.26 -14.63
N PRO A 261 -20.49 4.89 -15.72
CA PRO A 261 -19.67 5.78 -16.57
C PRO A 261 -19.32 7.11 -15.90
N ASP A 262 -20.05 7.51 -14.86
CA ASP A 262 -19.80 8.74 -14.10
C ASP A 262 -18.52 8.64 -13.25
N PHE A 263 -17.99 7.44 -13.02
CA PHE A 263 -16.74 7.18 -12.30
C PHE A 263 -15.57 7.99 -12.88
N PHE A 264 -15.42 8.02 -14.20
CA PHE A 264 -14.30 8.75 -14.82
C PHE A 264 -14.48 10.27 -14.76
N ARG A 265 -15.73 10.76 -14.74
CA ARG A 265 -16.01 12.18 -14.50
C ARG A 265 -15.68 12.58 -13.06
N GLU A 266 -16.02 11.69 -12.11
CA GLU A 266 -15.59 11.85 -10.72
C GLU A 266 -14.07 11.83 -10.58
N LEU A 267 -13.39 10.93 -11.29
CA LEU A 267 -11.94 10.82 -11.29
C LEU A 267 -11.25 12.11 -11.77
N ASP A 268 -11.76 12.72 -12.83
CA ASP A 268 -11.26 14.00 -13.32
C ASP A 268 -11.48 15.11 -12.29
N TYR A 269 -12.67 15.15 -11.67
CA TYR A 269 -12.95 16.08 -10.57
C TYR A 269 -12.01 15.86 -9.38
N PHE A 270 -11.81 14.60 -8.97
CA PHE A 270 -10.90 14.22 -7.89
C PHE A 270 -9.47 14.69 -8.17
N ARG A 271 -8.96 14.49 -9.38
CA ARG A 271 -7.62 14.93 -9.79
C ARG A 271 -7.47 16.45 -9.70
N GLN A 272 -8.48 17.21 -10.13
CA GLN A 272 -8.48 18.67 -10.03
C GLN A 272 -8.46 19.14 -8.57
N ILE A 273 -9.35 18.61 -7.73
CA ILE A 273 -9.40 18.97 -6.30
C ILE A 273 -8.12 18.57 -5.59
N LYS A 274 -7.62 17.35 -5.81
CA LYS A 274 -6.35 16.87 -5.24
C LYS A 274 -5.19 17.80 -5.58
N MET A 275 -5.08 18.23 -6.84
CA MET A 275 -4.05 19.18 -7.28
C MET A 275 -4.20 20.54 -6.59
N ASN A 276 -5.40 21.13 -6.62
CA ASN A 276 -5.67 22.45 -6.03
C ASN A 276 -5.40 22.47 -4.52
N VAL A 277 -5.88 21.45 -3.80
CA VAL A 277 -5.68 21.32 -2.36
C VAL A 277 -4.20 21.11 -2.02
N SER A 278 -3.50 20.26 -2.79
CA SER A 278 -2.06 20.07 -2.59
C SER A 278 -1.29 21.38 -2.81
N LEU A 279 -1.55 22.11 -3.90
CA LEU A 279 -0.91 23.40 -4.19
C LEU A 279 -1.15 24.41 -3.07
N TYR A 280 -2.39 24.52 -2.60
CA TYR A 280 -2.74 25.40 -1.49
C TYR A 280 -1.97 25.05 -0.22
N CYS A 281 -1.92 23.77 0.15
CA CYS A 281 -1.24 23.31 1.36
C CYS A 281 0.28 23.48 1.31
N HIS A 282 0.91 23.44 0.12
CA HIS A 282 2.34 23.70 -0.03
C HIS A 282 2.69 25.20 -0.08
N GLY A 283 1.73 26.05 -0.46
CA GLY A 283 1.88 27.51 -0.53
C GLY A 283 1.84 28.21 0.83
N ASP A 284 2.23 29.49 0.86
CA ASP A 284 2.29 30.29 2.10
C ASP A 284 0.93 30.41 2.78
N GLN A 285 -0.15 30.43 2.00
CA GLN A 285 -1.53 30.48 2.49
C GLN A 285 -1.87 29.22 3.31
N GLY A 286 -1.56 28.02 2.82
CA GLY A 286 -1.82 26.77 3.55
C GLY A 286 -1.02 26.61 4.85
N ARG A 287 0.06 27.39 5.02
CA ARG A 287 0.85 27.46 6.27
C ARG A 287 0.31 28.49 7.25
N SER A 288 -0.56 29.38 6.81
CA SER A 288 -1.15 30.42 7.65
C SER A 288 -2.35 29.88 8.44
N ALA A 289 -2.38 30.14 9.75
CA ALA A 289 -3.47 29.70 10.62
C ALA A 289 -4.82 30.39 10.34
N VAL A 290 -4.81 31.51 9.60
CA VAL A 290 -6.02 32.31 9.32
C VAL A 290 -6.54 32.16 7.88
N SER A 291 -5.74 31.59 6.97
CA SER A 291 -6.15 31.39 5.58
C SER A 291 -6.91 30.08 5.44
N THR A 292 -7.95 30.08 4.60
CA THR A 292 -8.70 28.88 4.25
C THR A 292 -8.97 28.82 2.76
N LEU A 293 -9.00 27.60 2.22
CA LEU A 293 -9.48 27.33 0.87
C LEU A 293 -10.86 26.67 0.97
N THR A 294 -11.87 27.28 0.36
CA THR A 294 -13.21 26.67 0.26
C THR A 294 -13.33 25.90 -1.05
N VAL A 295 -13.54 24.59 -0.95
CA VAL A 295 -13.91 23.75 -2.09
C VAL A 295 -15.43 23.76 -2.19
N LYS A 296 -15.96 24.40 -3.23
CA LYS A 296 -17.41 24.52 -3.44
C LYS A 296 -18.06 23.16 -3.67
N ALA A 297 -19.33 23.06 -3.27
CA ALA A 297 -20.14 21.87 -3.53
C ALA A 297 -20.20 21.54 -5.02
N SER A 298 -20.23 20.26 -5.33
CA SER A 298 -20.37 19.69 -6.67
C SER A 298 -21.25 18.45 -6.62
N THR A 299 -21.46 17.81 -7.77
CA THR A 299 -22.15 16.52 -7.87
C THR A 299 -21.47 15.41 -7.05
N TRP A 300 -20.15 15.49 -6.82
CA TRP A 300 -19.37 14.43 -6.17
C TRP A 300 -18.89 14.76 -4.76
N SER A 301 -19.12 15.99 -4.29
CA SER A 301 -18.66 16.42 -2.97
C SER A 301 -19.54 17.53 -2.43
N PRO A 302 -19.94 17.49 -1.15
CA PRO A 302 -20.42 18.68 -0.45
C PRO A 302 -19.31 19.73 -0.39
N GLN A 303 -19.69 20.96 -0.04
CA GLN A 303 -18.71 22.01 0.24
C GLN A 303 -17.88 21.63 1.47
N PHE A 304 -16.57 21.84 1.41
CA PHE A 304 -15.68 21.69 2.56
C PHE A 304 -14.59 22.76 2.60
N ILE A 305 -14.00 22.93 3.77
CA ILE A 305 -12.96 23.92 4.04
C ILE A 305 -11.64 23.21 4.26
N VAL A 306 -10.61 23.66 3.55
CA VAL A 306 -9.22 23.27 3.76
C VAL A 306 -8.55 24.37 4.56
N ASP A 307 -8.34 24.09 5.84
CA ASP A 307 -7.64 24.97 6.78
C ASP A 307 -6.20 24.49 7.02
N HIS A 308 -5.48 25.23 7.85
CA HIS A 308 -4.11 24.88 8.23
C HIS A 308 -4.01 23.50 8.90
N THR A 309 -5.02 23.06 9.65
CA THR A 309 -5.03 21.74 10.30
C THR A 309 -5.14 20.62 9.27
N TYR A 310 -6.02 20.78 8.27
CA TYR A 310 -6.15 19.87 7.15
C TYR A 310 -4.82 19.76 6.38
N CYS A 311 -4.20 20.90 6.06
CA CYS A 311 -2.92 20.92 5.37
C CYS A 311 -1.80 20.25 6.17
N ARG A 312 -1.71 20.49 7.49
CA ARG A 312 -0.74 19.82 8.35
C ARG A 312 -0.89 18.29 8.31
N ARG A 313 -2.14 17.79 8.34
CA ARG A 313 -2.44 16.35 8.30
C ARG A 313 -2.17 15.75 6.91
N MET A 314 -2.49 16.48 5.84
CA MET A 314 -2.20 16.07 4.48
C MET A 314 -0.70 15.96 4.20
N LEU A 315 0.10 16.86 4.77
CA LEU A 315 1.56 16.92 4.59
C LEU A 315 2.34 16.14 5.64
N ALA A 316 1.65 15.50 6.60
CA ALA A 316 2.26 14.80 7.72
C ALA A 316 3.33 13.79 7.25
N GLU A 317 4.37 13.64 8.06
CA GLU A 317 5.35 12.58 7.86
C GLU A 317 4.90 11.35 8.64
N VAL A 318 4.86 10.22 7.95
CA VAL A 318 4.67 8.94 8.61
C VAL A 318 6.05 8.47 9.06
N GLN A 319 6.24 8.30 10.37
CA GLN A 319 7.38 7.57 10.89
C GLN A 319 7.16 6.07 10.60
N ASP A 320 7.53 5.65 9.40
CA ASP A 320 7.79 4.24 9.13
C ASP A 320 9.18 3.96 9.74
N GLY A 321 9.22 3.35 10.93
CA GLY A 321 10.49 2.92 11.50
C GLY A 321 11.19 1.95 10.55
N ILE A 322 12.51 2.04 10.42
CA ILE A 322 13.40 0.95 10.01
C ILE A 322 14.63 1.07 10.86
#